data_AF-A0A938BI81-F1
#
_entry.id   AF-A0A938BI81-F1
#
_cell.length_a   1.000
_cell.length_b   1.000
_cell.length_c   1.000
_cell.angle_alpha   90.00
_cell.angle_beta   90.00
_cell.angle_gamma   90.00
#
_symmetry.space_group_name_H-M   'P 1'
#
loop_
_entity.id
_entity.type
_entity.pdbx_description
1 polymer ?
#
loop_
_entity_poly.entity_id
_entity_poly.type
_entity_poly.pdbx_seq_one_letter_code
_entity_poly.pdbx_strand_id
1 'polypeptide(L)'
;MTTTLDSRRMELRGVVRVAGEVIASYWPMRTFVHHNPLHGLEHLSFETAIQLGKTFLGGAGYLDGAVYRDYLRAGRIQEAHLATALSPHTRDDAVMAGRCRIAHAEVLRACLTHGLCEESRNPPPGSGSGDRRLVADLSRHLAPALAAPAVDRQIAKAIDEDGDALGRYLTLSDWCDRTVGSDIVATVNAELIKWCEAFLDEGHATWPMPGRERGFYEAWKRLAAREWSPCSIAASRAKISSLPDHPEDAVLEALDALGIPDELRQDYLSLQMTTLPG
;
A
#
# COMPACT_ATOMS: atom_id res chain seq x y z
N MET A 1 0.99 -23.94 33.19
CA MET A 1 0.71 -23.72 31.75
C MET A 1 -0.11 -22.45 31.50
N THR A 2 -1.05 -22.07 32.36
CA THR A 2 -1.85 -20.82 32.24
C THR A 2 -1.01 -19.54 32.31
N THR A 3 0.01 -19.49 33.18
CA THR A 3 0.86 -18.30 33.38
C THR A 3 1.64 -17.88 32.12
N THR A 4 2.01 -18.84 31.27
CA THR A 4 2.75 -18.58 30.03
C THR A 4 1.83 -18.01 28.94
N LEU A 5 0.59 -18.51 28.85
CA LEU A 5 -0.41 -18.00 27.91
C LEU A 5 -0.82 -16.57 28.27
N ASP A 6 -1.10 -16.30 29.54
CA ASP A 6 -1.45 -14.94 29.99
C ASP A 6 -0.30 -13.95 29.76
N SER A 7 0.95 -14.40 29.90
CA SER A 7 2.12 -13.60 29.54
C SER A 7 2.16 -13.27 28.04
N ARG A 8 1.97 -14.25 27.16
CA ARG A 8 1.95 -14.02 25.69
C ARG A 8 0.80 -13.10 25.27
N ARG A 9 -0.37 -13.22 25.90
CA ARG A 9 -1.51 -12.31 25.66
C ARG A 9 -1.18 -10.87 26.08
N MET A 10 -0.54 -10.70 27.24
CA MET A 10 -0.12 -9.38 27.72
C MET A 10 0.91 -8.75 26.79
N GLU A 11 1.89 -9.53 26.34
CA GLU A 11 2.90 -9.11 25.37
C GLU A 11 2.27 -8.66 24.05
N LEU A 12 1.36 -9.48 23.48
CA LEU A 12 0.64 -9.13 22.26
C LEU A 12 -0.11 -7.81 22.40
N ARG A 13 -0.81 -7.58 23.53
CA ARG A 13 -1.51 -6.30 23.77
C ARG A 13 -0.53 -5.12 23.76
N GLY A 14 0.67 -5.31 24.28
CA GLY A 14 1.77 -4.36 24.19
C GLY A 14 2.14 -4.05 22.74
N VAL A 15 2.40 -5.08 21.95
CA VAL A 15 2.76 -4.98 20.53
C VAL A 15 1.65 -4.31 19.72
N VAL A 16 0.40 -4.73 19.88
CA VAL A 16 -0.78 -4.16 19.19
C VAL A 16 -0.94 -2.68 19.50
N ARG A 17 -0.73 -2.28 20.75
CA ARG A 17 -0.81 -0.86 21.15
C ARG A 17 0.26 -0.01 20.48
N VAL A 18 1.50 -0.48 20.42
CA VAL A 18 2.60 0.24 19.75
C VAL A 18 2.37 0.26 18.24
N ALA A 19 1.97 -0.87 17.65
CA ALA A 19 1.65 -0.97 16.23
C ALA A 19 0.53 0.01 15.81
N GLY A 20 -0.45 0.23 16.70
CA GLY A 20 -1.54 1.16 16.48
C GLY A 20 -1.15 2.64 16.47
N GLU A 21 0.06 3.02 16.92
CA GLU A 21 0.49 4.43 16.96
C GLU A 21 0.63 5.06 15.56
N VAL A 22 0.76 4.24 14.51
CA VAL A 22 0.80 4.69 13.11
C VAL A 22 -0.55 5.23 12.63
N ILE A 23 -1.65 4.87 13.31
CA ILE A 23 -3.00 5.33 13.00
C ILE A 23 -3.46 6.29 14.06
N ALA A 24 -4.01 7.40 13.60
CA ALA A 24 -4.46 8.44 14.51
C ALA A 24 -5.79 8.03 15.19
N SER A 25 -5.78 7.96 16.52
CA SER A 25 -6.93 7.53 17.32
C SER A 25 -7.90 8.68 17.58
N TYR A 26 -8.84 8.93 16.65
CA TYR A 26 -9.75 10.09 16.73
C TYR A 26 -11.26 9.77 16.85
N TRP A 27 -11.61 8.55 17.25
CA TRP A 27 -13.01 8.18 17.54
C TRP A 27 -13.42 8.46 19.01
N PRO A 28 -14.65 8.96 19.29
CA PRO A 28 -15.67 9.40 18.34
C PRO A 28 -15.43 10.83 17.84
N MET A 29 -15.48 11.02 16.52
CA MET A 29 -15.33 12.34 15.90
C MET A 29 -16.60 13.16 16.09
N ARG A 30 -16.61 14.07 17.07
CA ARG A 30 -17.75 14.98 17.33
C ARG A 30 -17.68 16.30 16.58
N THR A 31 -16.55 16.60 15.94
CA THR A 31 -16.28 17.87 15.24
C THR A 31 -15.35 17.61 14.06
N PHE A 32 -15.51 18.38 12.97
CA PHE A 32 -14.64 18.31 11.80
C PHE A 32 -13.25 18.79 12.19
N VAL A 33 -12.22 18.00 11.89
CA VAL A 33 -10.82 18.41 12.14
C VAL A 33 -9.98 18.20 10.89
N HIS A 34 -9.20 19.23 10.54
CA HIS A 34 -8.18 19.18 9.49
C HIS A 34 -6.85 18.85 10.16
N HIS A 35 -6.49 17.58 10.23
CA HIS A 35 -5.20 17.17 10.78
C HIS A 35 -4.25 16.65 9.71
N ASN A 36 -2.95 16.84 9.97
CA ASN A 36 -1.86 16.41 9.13
C ASN A 36 -1.86 14.88 9.04
N PRO A 37 -2.04 14.27 7.85
CA PRO A 37 -1.98 12.81 7.70
C PRO A 37 -0.64 12.21 8.14
N LEU A 38 0.44 13.00 8.19
CA LEU A 38 1.75 12.57 8.66
C LEU A 38 1.94 12.73 10.18
N HIS A 39 0.88 12.96 10.94
CA HIS A 39 0.94 13.04 12.39
C HIS A 39 1.57 11.77 12.97
N GLY A 40 2.54 11.93 13.87
CA GLY A 40 3.35 10.82 14.41
C GLY A 40 4.64 10.55 13.62
N LEU A 41 4.73 10.96 12.36
CA LEU A 41 5.96 10.85 11.54
C LEU A 41 6.78 12.17 11.51
N GLU A 42 6.36 13.18 12.27
CA GLU A 42 6.91 14.55 12.24
C GLU A 42 8.38 14.64 12.69
N HIS A 43 8.87 13.60 13.37
CA HIS A 43 10.25 13.50 13.81
C HIS A 43 11.22 13.00 12.71
N LEU A 44 10.68 12.54 11.57
CA LEU A 44 11.44 12.05 10.42
C LEU A 44 11.69 13.17 9.40
N SER A 45 12.63 12.94 8.47
CA SER A 45 12.77 13.83 7.31
C SER A 45 11.49 13.78 6.46
N PHE A 46 11.19 14.88 5.77
CA PHE A 46 9.99 14.96 4.93
C PHE A 46 9.94 13.84 3.87
N GLU A 47 11.08 13.53 3.24
CA GLU A 47 11.20 12.46 2.24
C GLU A 47 10.83 11.10 2.83
N THR A 48 11.39 10.76 3.99
CA THR A 48 11.09 9.51 4.68
C THR A 48 9.65 9.47 5.18
N ALA A 49 9.16 10.57 5.77
CA ALA A 49 7.78 10.67 6.27
C ALA A 49 6.76 10.49 5.13
N ILE A 50 7.01 11.06 3.96
CA ILE A 50 6.17 10.89 2.77
C ILE A 50 6.27 9.47 2.21
N GLN A 51 7.45 8.88 2.17
CA GLN A 51 7.61 7.49 1.72
C GLN A 51 6.84 6.52 2.63
N LEU A 52 6.99 6.66 3.95
CA LEU A 52 6.23 5.88 4.92
C LEU A 52 4.74 6.22 4.85
N GLY A 53 4.38 7.50 4.74
CA GLY A 53 2.99 7.94 4.59
C GLY A 53 2.33 7.39 3.32
N LYS A 54 3.09 7.21 2.23
CA LYS A 54 2.60 6.55 1.01
C LYS A 54 2.40 5.06 1.25
N THR A 55 3.36 4.39 1.88
CA THR A 55 3.28 2.95 2.17
C THR A 55 2.14 2.63 3.13
N PHE A 56 2.00 3.42 4.20
CA PHE A 56 1.01 3.16 5.25
C PHE A 56 -0.35 3.78 4.90
N LEU A 57 -0.41 5.06 4.50
CA LEU A 57 -1.68 5.79 4.37
C LEU A 57 -2.17 5.90 2.93
N GLY A 58 -1.46 5.33 1.95
CA GLY A 58 -1.80 5.43 0.52
C GLY A 58 -1.69 6.83 -0.06
N GLY A 59 -1.19 7.81 0.70
CA GLY A 59 -1.04 9.19 0.25
C GLY A 59 0.11 9.33 -0.76
N ALA A 60 -0.17 9.89 -1.94
CA ALA A 60 0.88 10.08 -2.96
C ALA A 60 2.05 10.97 -2.48
N GLY A 61 1.78 11.87 -1.52
CA GLY A 61 2.73 12.72 -0.83
C GLY A 61 3.35 13.85 -1.66
N TYR A 62 3.55 13.60 -2.95
CA TYR A 62 3.85 14.58 -3.97
C TYR A 62 2.68 14.69 -4.96
N LEU A 63 2.61 15.81 -5.68
CA LEU A 63 1.64 15.97 -6.75
C LEU A 63 2.05 15.12 -7.97
N ASP A 64 1.08 14.82 -8.82
CA ASP A 64 1.36 14.20 -10.11
C ASP A 64 2.25 15.13 -10.96
N GLY A 65 3.16 14.55 -11.76
CA GLY A 65 4.05 15.30 -12.65
C GLY A 65 3.29 16.21 -13.62
N ALA A 66 2.08 15.81 -14.04
CA ALA A 66 1.20 16.65 -14.86
C ALA A 66 0.84 17.96 -14.18
N VAL A 67 0.56 17.93 -12.87
CA VAL A 67 0.20 19.12 -12.09
C VAL A 67 1.38 20.07 -11.96
N TYR A 68 2.59 19.54 -11.73
CA TYR A 68 3.81 20.35 -11.73
C TYR A 68 4.06 21.03 -13.08
N ARG A 69 3.80 20.33 -14.19
CA ARG A 69 3.90 20.92 -15.54
C ARG A 69 2.84 21.98 -15.80
N ASP A 70 1.63 21.82 -15.27
CA ASP A 70 0.60 22.87 -15.34
C ASP A 70 1.02 24.11 -14.56
N TYR A 71 1.65 23.95 -13.39
CA TYR A 71 2.25 25.07 -12.66
C TYR A 71 3.40 25.73 -13.41
N LEU A 72 4.20 24.98 -14.17
CA LEU A 72 5.22 25.54 -15.05
C LEU A 72 4.57 26.36 -16.18
N ARG A 73 3.55 25.83 -16.86
CA ARG A 73 2.81 26.54 -17.92
C ARG A 73 2.11 27.79 -17.42
N ALA A 74 1.57 27.74 -16.20
CA ALA A 74 0.94 28.87 -15.53
C ALA A 74 1.96 29.88 -14.97
N GLY A 75 3.27 29.62 -15.07
CA GLY A 75 4.33 30.50 -14.57
C GLY A 75 4.49 30.49 -13.04
N ARG A 76 3.78 29.61 -12.32
CA ARG A 76 3.95 29.41 -10.87
C ARG A 76 5.28 28.73 -10.56
N ILE A 77 5.70 27.80 -11.42
CA ILE A 77 7.08 27.29 -11.46
C ILE A 77 7.76 27.97 -12.66
N GLN A 78 8.98 28.43 -12.49
CA GLN A 78 9.76 29.09 -13.54
C GLN A 78 10.91 28.19 -13.98
N GLU A 79 11.44 28.36 -15.19
CA GLU A 79 12.58 27.59 -15.66
C GLU A 79 13.82 27.74 -14.76
N ALA A 80 14.01 28.91 -14.15
CA ALA A 80 15.08 29.14 -13.17
C ALA A 80 14.95 28.22 -11.96
N HIS A 81 13.73 27.95 -11.47
CA HIS A 81 13.50 27.03 -10.36
C HIS A 81 13.91 25.59 -10.72
N LEU A 82 13.63 25.17 -11.96
CA LEU A 82 14.05 23.86 -12.46
C LEU A 82 15.57 23.77 -12.56
N ALA A 83 16.24 24.81 -13.08
CA ALA A 83 17.70 24.84 -13.17
C ALA A 83 18.35 24.72 -11.79
N THR A 84 17.83 25.45 -10.79
CA THR A 84 18.30 25.36 -9.40
C THR A 84 18.09 23.96 -8.82
N ALA A 85 16.90 23.38 -8.98
CA ALA A 85 16.56 22.06 -8.44
C ALA A 85 17.37 20.92 -9.11
N LEU A 86 17.68 21.07 -10.40
CA LEU A 86 18.47 20.09 -11.15
C LEU A 86 19.96 20.17 -10.86
N SER A 87 20.50 21.33 -10.49
CA SER A 87 21.95 21.53 -10.32
C SER A 87 22.68 20.47 -9.45
N PRO A 88 22.16 20.02 -8.30
CA PRO A 88 22.83 18.95 -7.53
C PRO A 88 22.69 17.55 -8.13
N HIS A 89 21.80 17.35 -9.11
CA HIS A 89 21.48 16.05 -9.72
C HIS A 89 22.10 15.88 -11.13
N THR A 90 22.70 16.93 -11.69
CA THR A 90 23.29 16.89 -13.03
C THR A 90 24.70 16.30 -13.01
N ARG A 91 24.93 15.28 -13.83
CA ARG A 91 26.25 14.75 -14.17
C ARG A 91 26.80 15.46 -15.42
N ASP A 92 28.11 15.57 -15.54
CA ASP A 92 28.79 16.09 -16.73
C ASP A 92 28.89 15.02 -17.84
N ASP A 93 27.75 14.41 -18.15
CA ASP A 93 27.61 13.39 -19.19
C ASP A 93 26.85 13.97 -20.39
N ALA A 94 27.21 13.52 -21.59
CA ALA A 94 26.50 13.89 -22.81
C ALA A 94 26.45 12.74 -23.81
N VAL A 95 25.34 12.62 -24.52
CA VAL A 95 25.13 11.62 -25.57
C VAL A 95 25.03 12.33 -26.92
N MET A 96 25.58 11.69 -27.94
CA MET A 96 25.45 12.16 -29.33
C MET A 96 24.22 11.52 -29.97
N ALA A 97 23.24 12.34 -30.34
CA ALA A 97 22.11 11.95 -31.18
C ALA A 97 22.34 12.50 -32.59
N GLY A 98 22.99 11.71 -33.44
CA GLY A 98 23.44 12.17 -34.76
C GLY A 98 24.49 13.29 -34.64
N ARG A 99 24.13 14.51 -35.03
CA ARG A 99 25.00 15.70 -34.92
C ARG A 99 24.73 16.54 -33.66
N CYS A 100 23.70 16.22 -32.89
CA CYS A 100 23.36 16.96 -31.68
C CYS A 100 24.02 16.31 -30.46
N ARG A 101 24.76 17.12 -29.69
CA ARG A 101 25.20 16.75 -28.34
C ARG A 101 24.09 17.11 -27.37
N ILE A 102 23.61 16.14 -26.61
CA ILE A 102 22.56 16.31 -25.60
C ILE A 102 23.19 16.06 -24.23
N ALA A 103 23.23 17.08 -23.38
CA ALA A 103 23.76 16.96 -22.02
C ALA A 103 22.74 16.28 -21.09
N HIS A 104 23.22 15.58 -20.06
CA HIS A 104 22.36 14.95 -19.05
C HIS A 104 21.38 15.94 -18.41
N ALA A 105 21.82 17.19 -18.16
CA ALA A 105 20.97 18.26 -17.65
C ALA A 105 19.79 18.59 -18.59
N GLU A 106 20.01 18.57 -19.90
CA GLU A 106 18.98 18.86 -20.89
C GLU A 106 17.95 17.74 -20.96
N VAL A 107 18.39 16.49 -20.79
CA VAL A 107 17.50 15.32 -20.69
C VAL A 107 16.62 15.45 -19.45
N LEU A 108 17.21 15.64 -18.26
CA LEU A 108 16.44 15.78 -17.03
C LEU A 108 15.44 16.94 -17.10
N ARG A 109 15.86 18.08 -17.64
CA ARG A 109 14.97 19.23 -17.87
C ARG A 109 13.82 18.83 -18.78
N ALA A 110 14.09 18.19 -19.92
CA ALA A 110 13.06 17.76 -20.85
C ALA A 110 12.10 16.72 -20.22
N CYS A 111 12.58 15.83 -19.35
CA CYS A 111 11.72 14.91 -18.61
C CYS A 111 10.74 15.67 -17.69
N LEU A 112 11.21 16.67 -16.95
CA LEU A 112 10.37 17.45 -16.04
C LEU A 112 9.40 18.39 -16.79
N THR A 113 9.82 18.98 -17.91
CA THR A 113 8.99 19.95 -18.65
C THR A 113 8.01 19.29 -19.62
N HIS A 114 8.37 18.14 -20.20
CA HIS A 114 7.58 17.47 -21.25
C HIS A 114 7.03 16.10 -20.85
N GLY A 115 7.40 15.56 -19.68
CA GLY A 115 6.89 14.26 -19.22
C GLY A 115 7.40 13.07 -20.02
N LEU A 116 8.62 13.17 -20.60
CA LEU A 116 9.20 12.12 -21.46
C LEU A 116 9.34 10.74 -20.79
N CYS A 117 9.29 10.69 -19.45
CA CYS A 117 9.43 9.46 -18.66
C CYS A 117 8.11 8.98 -18.03
N GLU A 118 6.97 9.63 -18.29
CA GLU A 118 5.68 9.14 -17.79
C GLU A 118 5.08 8.11 -18.74
N GLU A 119 4.50 7.04 -18.19
CA GLU A 119 3.66 6.12 -18.94
C GLU A 119 2.44 6.87 -19.49
N SER A 120 2.28 6.90 -20.81
CA SER A 120 1.14 7.56 -21.46
C SER A 120 -0.18 6.92 -20.99
N ARG A 121 -0.90 7.60 -20.09
CA ARG A 121 -2.27 7.21 -19.68
C ARG A 121 -3.30 7.36 -20.81
N ASN A 122 -2.94 8.00 -21.91
CA ASN A 122 -3.79 8.10 -23.09
C ASN A 122 -3.42 7.01 -24.11
N PRO A 123 -4.39 6.25 -24.67
CA PRO A 123 -4.16 5.58 -25.94
C PRO A 123 -3.75 6.65 -26.98
N PRO A 124 -2.78 6.36 -27.85
CA PRO A 124 -2.19 7.37 -28.72
C PRO A 124 -3.27 8.07 -29.57
N PRO A 125 -3.27 9.42 -29.64
CA PRO A 125 -4.24 10.15 -30.44
C PRO A 125 -3.97 9.89 -31.92
N GLY A 126 -4.84 9.10 -32.54
CA GLY A 126 -4.80 8.84 -33.96
C GLY A 126 -3.74 7.81 -34.36
N SER A 127 -4.20 6.79 -35.05
CA SER A 127 -3.47 6.02 -36.05
C SER A 127 -2.93 6.91 -37.18
N GLY A 128 -2.12 7.91 -36.84
CA GLY A 128 -1.29 8.62 -37.79
C GLY A 128 -0.18 7.68 -38.23
N SER A 129 0.07 7.64 -39.53
CA SER A 129 1.03 6.80 -40.24
C SER A 129 2.49 7.09 -39.84
N GLY A 130 2.84 6.87 -38.57
CA GLY A 130 4.21 6.59 -38.17
C GLY A 130 4.58 5.26 -38.83
N ASP A 131 5.70 5.25 -39.54
CA ASP A 131 6.15 4.12 -40.34
C ASP A 131 6.20 2.87 -39.46
N ARG A 132 5.16 2.03 -39.59
CA ARG A 132 4.94 0.84 -38.76
C ARG A 132 6.15 -0.09 -38.80
N ARG A 133 6.91 -0.02 -39.89
CA ARG A 133 8.21 -0.70 -40.04
C ARG A 133 9.26 -0.19 -39.07
N LEU A 134 9.38 1.12 -38.91
CA LEU A 134 10.37 1.75 -38.04
C LEU A 134 10.10 1.42 -36.57
N VAL A 135 8.81 1.46 -36.16
CA VAL A 135 8.40 1.02 -34.81
C VAL A 135 8.65 -0.47 -34.61
N ALA A 136 8.34 -1.30 -35.61
CA ALA A 136 8.58 -2.74 -35.54
C ALA A 136 10.08 -3.11 -35.54
N ASP A 137 10.91 -2.36 -36.26
CA ASP A 137 12.37 -2.53 -36.30
C ASP A 137 12.99 -2.10 -34.96
N LEU A 138 12.58 -0.96 -34.40
CA LEU A 138 12.98 -0.53 -33.06
C LEU A 138 12.57 -1.54 -32.00
N SER A 139 11.32 -2.01 -32.04
CA SER A 139 10.82 -2.99 -31.09
C SER A 139 11.59 -4.32 -31.18
N ARG A 140 11.90 -4.80 -32.40
CA ARG A 140 12.77 -5.98 -32.60
C ARG A 140 14.20 -5.77 -32.09
N HIS A 141 14.73 -4.56 -32.23
CA HIS A 141 16.08 -4.24 -31.79
C HIS A 141 16.20 -4.10 -30.27
N LEU A 142 15.13 -3.63 -29.61
CA LEU A 142 15.05 -3.48 -28.16
C LEU A 142 14.54 -4.74 -27.44
N ALA A 143 13.84 -5.65 -28.13
CA ALA A 143 13.30 -6.89 -27.55
C ALA A 143 14.33 -7.75 -26.81
N PRO A 144 15.59 -7.92 -27.27
CA PRO A 144 16.62 -8.65 -26.53
C PRO A 144 17.08 -7.93 -25.26
N ALA A 145 16.98 -6.60 -25.23
CA ALA A 145 17.32 -5.77 -24.07
C ALA A 145 16.18 -5.65 -23.06
N LEU A 146 14.94 -5.95 -23.47
CA LEU A 146 13.71 -5.80 -22.69
C LEU A 146 13.06 -7.15 -22.33
N ALA A 147 13.75 -8.28 -22.56
CA ALA A 147 13.18 -9.62 -22.34
C ALA A 147 12.70 -9.77 -20.88
N ALA A 148 11.38 -9.69 -20.69
CA ALA A 148 10.74 -9.93 -19.40
C ALA A 148 10.99 -11.38 -18.97
N PRO A 149 11.34 -11.65 -17.70
CA PRO A 149 11.46 -13.03 -17.24
C PRO A 149 10.10 -13.74 -17.35
N ALA A 150 10.10 -15.05 -17.59
CA ALA A 150 8.91 -15.90 -17.52
C ALA A 150 8.19 -15.70 -16.17
N VAL A 151 6.86 -15.79 -16.13
CA VAL A 151 6.03 -15.57 -14.92
C VAL A 151 6.57 -16.34 -13.70
N ASP A 152 6.97 -17.61 -13.86
CA ASP A 152 7.56 -18.40 -12.77
C ASP A 152 8.90 -17.84 -12.26
N ARG A 153 9.70 -17.26 -13.16
CA ARG A 153 10.97 -16.59 -12.84
C ARG A 153 10.73 -15.19 -12.27
N GLN A 154 9.64 -14.51 -12.64
CA GLN A 154 9.20 -13.25 -12.03
C GLN A 154 8.69 -13.49 -10.60
N ILE A 155 7.91 -14.54 -10.37
CA ILE A 155 7.46 -14.95 -9.04
C ILE A 155 8.67 -15.33 -8.17
N ALA A 156 9.58 -16.16 -8.67
CA ALA A 156 10.80 -16.52 -7.92
C ALA A 156 11.70 -15.32 -7.61
N LYS A 157 11.85 -14.39 -8.57
CA LYS A 157 12.59 -13.15 -8.38
C LYS A 157 11.90 -12.20 -7.39
N ALA A 158 10.57 -12.08 -7.45
CA ALA A 158 9.80 -11.30 -6.49
C ALA A 158 9.88 -11.88 -5.07
N ILE A 159 9.89 -13.22 -4.92
CA ILE A 159 10.10 -13.86 -3.60
C ILE A 159 11.50 -13.52 -3.03
N ASP A 160 12.52 -13.53 -3.87
CA ASP A 160 13.92 -13.24 -3.47
C ASP A 160 14.13 -11.74 -3.20
N GLU A 161 13.55 -10.86 -4.02
CA GLU A 161 13.66 -9.40 -3.89
C GLU A 161 12.77 -8.83 -2.76
N ASP A 162 11.57 -9.37 -2.58
CA ASP A 162 10.62 -8.91 -1.56
C ASP A 162 10.77 -9.67 -0.23
N GLY A 163 11.63 -10.69 -0.13
CA GLY A 163 11.83 -11.47 1.08
C GLY A 163 12.20 -10.61 2.30
N ASP A 164 13.03 -9.59 2.09
CA ASP A 164 13.41 -8.62 3.13
C ASP A 164 12.32 -7.57 3.41
N ALA A 165 11.39 -7.36 2.47
CA ALA A 165 10.30 -6.38 2.57
C ALA A 165 9.03 -6.98 3.20
N LEU A 166 8.79 -8.28 3.02
CA LEU A 166 7.68 -9.02 3.61
C LEU A 166 7.75 -8.95 5.13
N GLY A 167 6.65 -8.55 5.77
CA GLY A 167 6.62 -8.35 7.22
C GLY A 167 6.97 -6.94 7.67
N ARG A 168 7.89 -6.26 6.98
CA ARG A 168 8.42 -4.94 7.37
C ARG A 168 7.76 -3.77 6.65
N TYR A 169 7.57 -3.92 5.34
CA TYR A 169 7.02 -2.88 4.47
C TYR A 169 5.87 -3.40 3.59
N LEU A 170 5.60 -4.70 3.64
CA LEU A 170 4.64 -5.38 2.78
C LEU A 170 3.90 -6.47 3.56
N THR A 171 2.57 -6.49 3.48
CA THR A 171 1.79 -7.60 4.04
C THR A 171 1.77 -8.79 3.09
N LEU A 172 1.57 -10.00 3.61
CA LEU A 172 1.43 -11.21 2.78
C LEU A 172 0.24 -11.11 1.82
N SER A 173 -0.86 -10.51 2.26
CA SER A 173 -2.03 -10.28 1.41
C SER A 173 -1.75 -9.29 0.28
N ASP A 174 -1.06 -8.18 0.56
CA ASP A 174 -0.68 -7.20 -0.49
C ASP A 174 0.32 -7.82 -1.49
N TRP A 175 1.26 -8.62 -0.99
CA TRP A 175 2.19 -9.35 -1.85
C TRP A 175 1.47 -10.36 -2.76
N CYS A 176 0.50 -11.11 -2.24
CA CYS A 176 -0.32 -12.03 -3.03
C CYS A 176 -1.11 -11.28 -4.11
N ASP A 177 -1.75 -10.17 -3.76
CA ASP A 177 -2.53 -9.36 -4.69
C ASP A 177 -1.65 -8.80 -5.82
N ARG A 178 -0.44 -8.33 -5.49
CA ARG A 178 0.53 -7.81 -6.47
C ARG A 178 1.15 -8.90 -7.36
N THR A 179 1.51 -10.04 -6.78
CA THR A 179 2.29 -11.08 -7.48
C THR A 179 1.40 -12.06 -8.24
N VAL A 180 0.24 -12.41 -7.68
CA VAL A 180 -0.66 -13.42 -8.22
C VAL A 180 -1.90 -12.78 -8.87
N GLY A 181 -2.15 -11.49 -8.63
CA GLY A 181 -3.33 -10.80 -9.13
C GLY A 181 -4.61 -11.21 -8.39
N SER A 182 -4.49 -11.55 -7.10
CA SER A 182 -5.65 -11.79 -6.23
C SER A 182 -6.26 -10.48 -5.72
N ASP A 183 -7.45 -10.57 -5.12
CA ASP A 183 -8.17 -9.46 -4.48
C ASP A 183 -8.37 -9.71 -2.98
N ILE A 184 -7.37 -10.28 -2.30
CA ILE A 184 -7.45 -10.70 -0.90
C ILE A 184 -7.69 -9.50 0.01
N VAL A 185 -6.90 -8.43 -0.15
CA VAL A 185 -7.01 -7.22 0.69
C VAL A 185 -8.40 -6.61 0.54
N ALA A 186 -8.87 -6.43 -0.69
CA ALA A 186 -10.19 -5.87 -0.96
C ALA A 186 -11.32 -6.74 -0.37
N THR A 187 -11.21 -8.07 -0.49
CA THR A 187 -12.20 -9.01 0.03
C THR A 187 -12.27 -9.00 1.56
N VAL A 188 -11.11 -9.02 2.23
CA VAL A 188 -11.04 -8.96 3.70
C VAL A 188 -11.55 -7.62 4.21
N ASN A 189 -11.18 -6.52 3.54
CA ASN A 189 -11.61 -5.17 3.92
C ASN A 189 -13.13 -5.00 3.81
N ALA A 190 -13.76 -5.53 2.75
CA ALA A 190 -15.20 -5.48 2.59
C ALA A 190 -15.94 -6.20 3.74
N GLU A 191 -15.42 -7.35 4.18
CA GLU A 191 -15.96 -8.06 5.35
C GLU A 191 -15.73 -7.27 6.65
N LEU A 192 -14.53 -6.72 6.86
CA LEU A 192 -14.24 -5.93 8.05
C LEU A 192 -15.16 -4.69 8.15
N ILE A 193 -15.32 -3.95 7.05
CA ILE A 193 -16.20 -2.78 6.96
C ILE A 193 -17.63 -3.16 7.34
N LYS A 194 -18.20 -4.21 6.72
CA LYS A 194 -19.55 -4.70 7.02
C LYS A 194 -19.79 -4.94 8.52
N TRP A 195 -18.82 -5.56 9.20
CA TRP A 195 -18.93 -5.86 10.63
C TRP A 195 -18.69 -4.64 11.51
N CYS A 196 -17.74 -3.78 11.14
CA CYS A 196 -17.46 -2.53 11.83
C CYS A 196 -18.66 -1.57 11.75
N GLU A 197 -19.30 -1.42 10.58
CA GLU A 197 -20.51 -0.62 10.38
C GLU A 197 -21.59 -1.02 11.39
N ALA A 198 -21.91 -2.33 11.46
CA ALA A 198 -22.94 -2.81 12.38
C ALA A 198 -22.58 -2.68 13.86
N PHE A 199 -21.28 -2.74 14.22
CA PHE A 199 -20.85 -2.64 15.61
C PHE A 199 -20.74 -1.20 16.11
N LEU A 200 -20.26 -0.30 15.23
CA LEU A 200 -19.99 1.11 15.51
C LEU A 200 -21.20 2.03 15.25
N ASP A 201 -22.33 1.48 14.80
CA ASP A 201 -23.57 2.19 14.47
C ASP A 201 -24.17 3.08 15.59
N GLU A 202 -23.63 3.06 16.83
CA GLU A 202 -24.04 3.89 18.00
C GLU A 202 -25.57 3.99 18.27
N GLY A 203 -26.40 3.11 17.68
CA GLY A 203 -27.85 3.13 17.80
C GLY A 203 -28.57 3.97 16.74
N HIS A 204 -27.90 4.29 15.62
CA HIS A 204 -28.53 4.90 14.45
C HIS A 204 -29.46 3.93 13.70
N ALA A 205 -29.07 2.67 13.60
CA ALA A 205 -29.93 1.62 13.08
C ALA A 205 -31.00 1.22 14.10
N THR A 206 -32.19 0.93 13.60
CA THR A 206 -33.30 0.42 14.42
C THR A 206 -32.97 -0.95 15.05
N TRP A 207 -32.09 -1.71 14.42
CA TRP A 207 -31.74 -3.07 14.84
C TRP A 207 -30.25 -3.10 15.23
N PRO A 208 -29.92 -3.12 16.53
CA PRO A 208 -28.54 -3.15 16.98
C PRO A 208 -27.90 -4.52 16.72
N MET A 209 -26.56 -4.56 16.57
CA MET A 209 -25.82 -5.81 16.48
C MET A 209 -26.10 -6.71 17.70
N PRO A 210 -26.60 -7.95 17.52
CA PRO A 210 -26.84 -8.88 18.62
C PRO A 210 -25.54 -9.27 19.34
N GLY A 211 -25.53 -9.21 20.68
CA GLY A 211 -24.38 -9.61 21.48
C GLY A 211 -23.25 -8.57 21.55
N ARG A 212 -23.47 -7.35 21.03
CA ARG A 212 -22.50 -6.24 21.04
C ARG A 212 -21.92 -5.94 22.43
N GLU A 213 -22.70 -6.15 23.50
CA GLU A 213 -22.29 -5.95 24.89
C GLU A 213 -21.12 -6.82 25.33
N ARG A 214 -20.80 -7.87 24.56
CA ARG A 214 -19.71 -8.81 24.84
C ARG A 214 -18.40 -8.45 24.12
N GLY A 215 -18.39 -7.32 23.41
CA GLY A 215 -17.26 -6.85 22.62
C GLY A 215 -17.30 -7.32 21.17
N PHE A 216 -16.52 -6.64 20.33
CA PHE A 216 -16.53 -6.80 18.88
C PHE A 216 -16.24 -8.24 18.45
N TYR A 217 -15.14 -8.82 18.94
CA TYR A 217 -14.69 -10.14 18.51
C TYR A 217 -15.71 -11.26 18.85
N GLU A 218 -16.25 -11.29 20.06
CA GLU A 218 -17.22 -12.32 20.46
C GLU A 218 -18.53 -12.20 19.68
N ALA A 219 -19.02 -10.96 19.47
CA ALA A 219 -20.20 -10.70 18.67
C ALA A 219 -19.99 -11.13 17.21
N TRP A 220 -18.89 -10.70 16.60
CA TRP A 220 -18.49 -11.07 15.24
C TRP A 220 -18.39 -12.59 15.07
N LYS A 221 -17.61 -13.29 15.91
CA LYS A 221 -17.40 -14.74 15.81
C LYS A 221 -18.70 -15.51 15.80
N ARG A 222 -19.67 -15.13 16.66
CA ARG A 222 -20.98 -15.79 16.75
C ARG A 222 -21.87 -15.55 15.55
N LEU A 223 -21.87 -14.33 15.01
CA LEU A 223 -22.71 -13.95 13.88
C LEU A 223 -22.10 -14.47 12.57
N ALA A 224 -20.80 -14.27 12.35
CA ALA A 224 -20.08 -14.71 11.16
C ALA A 224 -20.07 -16.24 11.01
N ALA A 225 -20.05 -17.00 12.12
CA ALA A 225 -20.23 -18.45 12.09
C ALA A 225 -21.60 -18.89 11.53
N ARG A 226 -22.59 -18.00 11.44
CA ARG A 226 -23.92 -18.32 10.89
C ARG A 226 -24.10 -17.81 9.47
N GLU A 227 -23.13 -17.09 8.92
CA GLU A 227 -23.18 -16.53 7.58
C GLU A 227 -22.88 -17.59 6.51
N TRP A 228 -23.25 -17.27 5.27
CA TRP A 228 -22.90 -18.07 4.10
C TRP A 228 -21.57 -17.56 3.52
N SER A 229 -20.50 -18.34 3.72
CA SER A 229 -19.23 -18.19 3.01
C SER A 229 -18.61 -16.77 2.95
N PRO A 230 -18.31 -16.12 4.10
CA PRO A 230 -17.49 -14.90 4.09
C PRO A 230 -16.17 -15.12 3.34
N CYS A 231 -15.76 -14.13 2.57
CA CYS A 231 -14.55 -14.13 1.72
C CYS A 231 -14.45 -15.29 0.70
N SER A 232 -15.56 -15.94 0.32
CA SER A 232 -15.52 -17.16 -0.52
C SER A 232 -14.67 -18.31 0.06
N ILE A 233 -14.42 -18.29 1.37
CA ILE A 233 -13.60 -19.31 2.03
C ILE A 233 -14.41 -20.58 2.22
N ALA A 234 -13.94 -21.67 1.62
CA ALA A 234 -14.52 -22.99 1.82
C ALA A 234 -14.54 -23.37 3.31
N ALA A 235 -15.70 -23.87 3.76
CA ALA A 235 -15.97 -24.25 5.16
C ALA A 235 -15.72 -23.12 6.19
N SER A 236 -15.86 -21.85 5.79
CA SER A 236 -15.67 -20.68 6.66
C SER A 236 -16.42 -20.76 7.98
N ARG A 237 -17.67 -21.24 7.98
CA ARG A 237 -18.46 -21.46 9.20
C ARG A 237 -17.75 -22.34 10.23
N ALA A 238 -17.21 -23.47 9.79
CA ALA A 238 -16.50 -24.39 10.67
C ALA A 238 -15.20 -23.76 11.18
N LYS A 239 -14.45 -23.08 10.29
CA LYS A 239 -13.22 -22.37 10.64
C LYS A 239 -13.44 -21.25 11.66
N ILE A 240 -14.47 -20.43 11.47
CA ILE A 240 -14.81 -19.33 12.40
C ILE A 240 -15.27 -19.91 13.74
N SER A 241 -16.07 -20.98 13.72
CA SER A 241 -16.53 -21.63 14.95
C SER A 241 -15.39 -22.26 15.75
N SER A 242 -14.32 -22.70 15.09
CA SER A 242 -13.14 -23.28 15.74
C SER A 242 -12.12 -22.26 16.24
N LEU A 243 -12.29 -20.97 15.94
CA LEU A 243 -11.36 -19.95 16.45
C LEU A 243 -11.36 -19.94 17.99
N PRO A 244 -10.28 -19.48 18.64
CA PRO A 244 -10.25 -19.27 20.08
C PRO A 244 -11.32 -18.29 20.58
N ASP A 245 -11.67 -18.38 21.86
CA ASP A 245 -12.62 -17.46 22.49
C ASP A 245 -11.99 -16.11 22.85
N HIS A 246 -10.68 -16.08 23.10
CA HIS A 246 -9.94 -14.85 23.32
C HIS A 246 -9.38 -14.31 22.01
N PRO A 247 -9.55 -13.01 21.69
CA PRO A 247 -9.05 -12.42 20.45
C PRO A 247 -7.51 -12.48 20.35
N GLU A 248 -6.81 -12.38 21.48
CA GLU A 248 -5.35 -12.45 21.51
C GLU A 248 -4.85 -13.81 21.04
N ASP A 249 -5.53 -14.89 21.42
CA ASP A 249 -5.16 -16.24 21.00
C ASP A 249 -5.39 -16.41 19.49
N ALA A 250 -6.51 -15.89 18.96
CA ALA A 250 -6.81 -15.95 17.53
C ALA A 250 -5.77 -15.18 16.69
N VAL A 251 -5.32 -14.02 17.17
CA VAL A 251 -4.26 -13.25 16.49
C VAL A 251 -2.92 -13.98 16.57
N LEU A 252 -2.55 -14.55 17.72
CA LEU A 252 -1.32 -15.33 17.86
C LEU A 252 -1.32 -16.56 16.94
N GLU A 253 -2.43 -17.32 16.91
CA GLU A 253 -2.59 -18.47 16.00
C GLU A 253 -2.50 -18.05 14.53
N ALA A 254 -3.08 -16.90 14.15
CA ALA A 254 -2.98 -16.37 12.80
C ALA A 254 -1.55 -15.96 12.43
N LEU A 255 -0.84 -15.25 13.32
CA LEU A 255 0.56 -14.86 13.10
C LEU A 255 1.49 -16.08 13.00
N ASP A 256 1.28 -17.08 13.86
CA ASP A 256 2.02 -18.35 13.83
C ASP A 256 1.73 -19.12 12.53
N ALA A 257 0.47 -19.19 12.09
CA ALA A 257 0.08 -19.87 10.85
C ALA A 257 0.60 -19.17 9.58
N LEU A 258 0.71 -17.84 9.61
CA LEU A 258 1.31 -17.04 8.56
C LEU A 258 2.85 -17.07 8.59
N GLY A 259 3.45 -17.64 9.64
CA GLY A 259 4.90 -17.74 9.80
C GLY A 259 5.58 -16.40 10.08
N ILE A 260 4.89 -15.44 10.67
CA ILE A 260 5.44 -14.10 10.96
C ILE A 260 6.38 -14.18 12.19
N PRO A 261 7.68 -13.89 12.04
CA PRO A 261 8.64 -13.90 13.14
C PRO A 261 8.27 -12.87 14.22
N ASP A 262 8.54 -13.18 15.49
CA ASP A 262 8.22 -12.32 16.63
C ASP A 262 8.78 -10.89 16.47
N GLU A 263 9.99 -10.77 15.92
CA GLU A 263 10.67 -9.50 15.65
C GLU A 263 9.93 -8.60 14.65
N LEU A 264 9.15 -9.19 13.74
CA LEU A 264 8.43 -8.46 12.69
C LEU A 264 6.96 -8.21 13.03
N ARG A 265 6.44 -8.76 14.14
CA ARG A 265 5.00 -8.70 14.47
C ARG A 265 4.51 -7.27 14.63
N GLN A 266 5.30 -6.39 15.21
CA GLN A 266 4.92 -4.98 15.38
C GLN A 266 4.71 -4.32 14.01
N ASP A 267 5.73 -4.34 13.15
CA ASP A 267 5.68 -3.72 11.82
C ASP A 267 4.59 -4.34 10.96
N TYR A 268 4.44 -5.66 11.01
CA TYR A 268 3.40 -6.37 10.27
C TYR A 268 1.99 -5.97 10.72
N LEU A 269 1.77 -5.85 12.04
CA LEU A 269 0.48 -5.39 12.57
C LEU A 269 0.23 -3.93 12.21
N SER A 270 1.25 -3.07 12.25
CA SER A 270 1.13 -1.67 11.79
C SER A 270 0.66 -1.63 10.33
N LEU A 271 1.31 -2.39 9.45
CA LEU A 271 0.91 -2.49 8.04
C LEU A 271 -0.53 -3.00 7.87
N GLN A 272 -0.93 -4.01 8.64
CA GLN A 272 -2.30 -4.54 8.59
C GLN A 272 -3.33 -3.50 9.00
N MET A 273 -3.08 -2.76 10.08
CA MET A 273 -3.99 -1.72 10.53
C MET A 273 -4.10 -0.60 9.48
N THR A 274 -3.00 -0.27 8.79
CA THR A 274 -2.99 0.83 7.82
C THR A 274 -3.64 0.46 6.48
N THR A 275 -4.07 -0.80 6.28
CA THR A 275 -4.86 -1.18 5.10
C THR A 275 -6.26 -0.57 5.10
N LEU A 276 -6.78 -0.22 6.28
CA LEU A 276 -8.02 0.52 6.48
C LEU A 276 -7.78 1.64 7.52
N PRO A 277 -7.04 2.70 7.15
CA PRO A 277 -6.94 3.88 7.98
C PRO A 277 -8.29 4.59 7.88
N GLY A 278 -9.09 4.49 8.94
CA GLY A 278 -10.52 4.85 8.97
C GLY A 278 -10.92 6.17 8.32
#